data_AF-A0A8J6XGD5-F1
#
_entry.id   AF-A0A8J6XGD5-F1
#
_cell.length_a   1.000
_cell.length_b   1.000
_cell.length_c   1.000
_cell.angle_alpha   90.00
_cell.angle_beta   90.00
_cell.angle_gamma   90.00
#
_symmetry.space_group_name_H-M   'P 1'
#
loop_
_entity.id
_entity.type
_entity.pdbx_description
1 polymer ?
#
loop_
_entity_poly.entity_id
_entity_poly.type
_entity_poly.pdbx_seq_one_letter_code
_entity_poly.pdbx_strand_id
1 'polypeptide(L)'
;MLRSKDLNIAIAQLVIFTPNVSAFSAPKALALILGKYSHRYDGSVQALPLPEEIPQEVPRVVLQSKDGTYRMDVSPVRVTSYWMQASEAQVKLEDILSNSMEVLKHYVEGMETQVGRLALVLTRVCKAENPAQLIVERFCKPELQTTIFNKSENFEIHNQKTIEL
;
A
#
# COMPACT_ATOMS: atom_id res chain seq x y z
N MET A 1 5.12 7.96 -26.39
CA MET A 1 5.64 6.72 -25.76
C MET A 1 5.69 6.91 -24.25
N LEU A 2 4.97 6.08 -23.49
CA LEU A 2 4.92 6.13 -22.03
C LEU A 2 6.30 5.77 -21.43
N ARG A 3 6.84 6.66 -20.60
CA ARG A 3 8.11 6.51 -19.88
C ARG A 3 7.85 6.39 -18.38
N SER A 4 8.79 5.83 -17.64
CA SER A 4 8.69 5.71 -16.18
C SER A 4 8.45 7.05 -15.47
N LYS A 5 8.92 8.16 -16.03
CA LYS A 5 8.72 9.50 -15.46
C LYS A 5 7.31 10.06 -15.66
N ASP A 6 6.53 9.47 -16.55
CA ASP A 6 5.15 9.86 -16.81
C ASP A 6 4.19 9.17 -15.79
N LEU A 7 4.72 8.26 -14.95
CA LEU A 7 4.01 7.51 -13.92
C LEU A 7 4.19 8.16 -12.54
N ASN A 8 3.12 8.73 -12.00
CA ASN A 8 3.07 9.29 -10.65
C ASN A 8 2.71 8.21 -9.62
N ILE A 9 3.26 8.30 -8.41
CA ILE A 9 2.92 7.35 -7.33
C ILE A 9 1.55 7.75 -6.78
N ALA A 10 0.59 6.83 -6.87
CA ALA A 10 -0.74 7.00 -6.27
C ALA A 10 -0.81 6.36 -4.89
N ILE A 11 -0.18 5.19 -4.71
CA ILE A 11 -0.18 4.46 -3.43
C ILE A 11 1.21 3.86 -3.21
N ALA A 12 1.72 3.97 -1.99
CA ALA A 12 2.83 3.16 -1.50
C ALA A 12 2.37 2.36 -0.30
N GLN A 13 2.57 1.05 -0.34
CA GLN A 13 2.21 0.12 0.71
C GLN A 13 3.47 -0.57 1.21
N LEU A 14 3.87 -0.27 2.45
CA LEU A 14 4.97 -0.95 3.12
C LEU A 14 4.39 -1.94 4.11
N VAL A 15 4.78 -3.20 3.99
CA VAL A 15 4.30 -4.29 4.84
C VAL A 15 5.48 -4.89 5.58
N ILE A 16 5.33 -5.03 6.89
CA ILE A 16 6.17 -5.91 7.71
C ILE A 16 5.35 -7.13 8.10
N PHE A 17 5.97 -8.30 8.06
CA PHE A 17 5.39 -9.55 8.56
C PHE A 17 6.05 -9.90 9.89
N THR A 18 5.23 -10.14 10.92
CA THR A 18 5.66 -10.41 12.28
C THR A 18 5.42 -11.88 12.61
N PRO A 19 6.46 -12.69 12.85
CA PRO A 19 6.31 -14.14 13.01
C PRO A 19 5.70 -14.54 14.37
N ASN A 20 5.83 -13.70 15.40
CA ASN A 20 5.31 -13.99 16.73
C ASN A 20 3.91 -13.39 16.94
N VAL A 21 2.89 -14.19 16.63
CA VAL A 21 1.48 -13.83 16.78
C VAL A 21 1.08 -13.68 18.24
N SER A 22 1.64 -14.49 19.15
CA SER A 22 1.28 -14.47 20.57
C SER A 22 1.65 -13.17 21.28
N ALA A 23 2.60 -12.40 20.74
CA ALA A 23 2.98 -11.10 21.26
C ALA A 23 2.01 -9.97 20.84
N PHE A 24 1.06 -10.24 19.94
CA PHE A 24 0.15 -9.22 19.43
C PHE A 24 -0.92 -8.84 20.46
N SER A 25 -1.10 -7.54 20.66
CA SER A 25 -2.23 -6.98 21.41
C SER A 25 -2.73 -5.74 20.67
N ALA A 26 -3.99 -5.77 20.23
CA ALA A 26 -4.63 -4.64 19.54
C ALA A 26 -4.66 -3.37 20.41
N PRO A 27 -5.07 -3.41 21.69
CA PRO A 27 -5.01 -2.25 22.57
C PRO A 27 -3.60 -1.69 22.76
N LYS A 28 -2.59 -2.56 22.93
CA LYS A 28 -1.18 -2.15 23.05
C LYS A 28 -0.70 -1.46 21.77
N ALA A 29 -0.97 -2.06 20.61
CA ALA A 29 -0.61 -1.50 19.31
C ALA A 29 -1.28 -0.13 19.09
N LEU A 30 -2.57 -0.01 19.37
CA LEU A 30 -3.32 1.23 19.24
C LEU A 30 -2.72 2.34 20.11
N ALA A 31 -2.51 2.06 21.40
CA ALA A 31 -1.93 3.01 22.35
C ALA A 31 -0.50 3.42 21.95
N LEU A 32 0.31 2.46 21.49
CA LEU A 32 1.69 2.71 21.06
C LEU A 32 1.75 3.66 19.86
N ILE A 33 0.93 3.42 18.84
CA ILE A 33 0.95 4.25 17.63
C ILE A 33 0.37 5.63 17.90
N LEU A 34 -0.81 5.71 18.53
CA LEU A 34 -1.46 7.00 18.79
C LEU A 34 -0.71 7.83 19.83
N GLY A 35 0.04 7.21 20.76
CA GLY A 35 0.87 7.92 21.72
C GLY A 35 1.94 8.83 21.08
N LYS A 36 2.44 8.46 19.90
CA LYS A 36 3.47 9.25 19.18
C LYS A 36 2.95 9.89 17.89
N TYR A 37 2.05 9.21 17.18
CA TYR A 37 1.61 9.56 15.83
C TYR A 37 0.13 9.96 15.76
N SER A 38 -0.50 10.35 16.87
CA SER A 38 -1.89 10.85 16.87
C SER A 38 -2.12 12.01 15.89
N HIS A 39 -1.14 12.91 15.75
CA HIS A 39 -1.21 14.01 14.77
C HIS A 39 -1.21 13.53 13.31
N ARG A 40 -0.62 12.36 13.03
CA ARG A 40 -0.58 11.75 11.68
C ARG A 40 -1.84 10.94 11.40
N TYR A 41 -2.44 10.32 12.42
CA TYR A 41 -3.65 9.51 12.32
C TYR A 41 -4.82 10.18 13.06
N ASP A 42 -5.13 11.41 12.63
CA ASP A 42 -6.14 12.30 13.20
C ASP A 42 -7.55 12.11 12.60
N GLY A 43 -7.72 11.08 11.77
CA GLY A 43 -8.97 10.73 11.11
C GLY A 43 -9.68 9.57 11.79
N SER A 44 -10.10 8.59 10.99
CA SER A 44 -10.84 7.43 11.50
C SER A 44 -9.93 6.45 12.25
N VAL A 45 -10.44 5.95 13.39
CA VAL A 45 -9.80 4.90 14.19
C VAL A 45 -10.80 3.77 14.36
N GLN A 46 -10.38 2.55 14.01
CA GLN A 46 -11.17 1.34 14.22
C GLN A 46 -10.32 0.33 14.98
N ALA A 47 -10.86 -0.18 16.08
CA ALA A 47 -10.32 -1.33 16.79
C ALA A 47 -11.42 -2.39 16.85
N LEU A 48 -11.24 -3.48 16.11
CA LEU A 48 -12.24 -4.53 15.96
C LEU A 48 -11.98 -5.62 17.01
N PRO A 49 -12.91 -5.86 17.96
CA PRO A 49 -12.85 -7.03 18.82
C PRO A 49 -13.27 -8.24 17.99
N LEU A 50 -12.31 -8.80 17.24
CA LEU A 50 -12.56 -9.95 16.39
C LEU A 50 -12.33 -11.25 17.18
N PRO A 51 -13.21 -12.26 16.98
CA PRO A 51 -12.99 -13.61 17.49
C PRO A 51 -11.68 -14.24 17.00
N GLU A 52 -11.20 -15.27 17.70
CA GLU A 52 -9.95 -15.96 17.37
C GLU A 52 -10.02 -16.72 16.03
N GLU A 53 -11.22 -17.11 15.60
CA GLU A 53 -11.47 -17.85 14.37
C GLU A 53 -11.28 -17.00 13.10
N ILE A 54 -11.17 -15.67 13.24
CA ILE A 54 -10.96 -14.77 12.12
C ILE A 54 -9.49 -14.85 11.67
N PRO A 55 -9.21 -14.96 10.35
CA PRO A 55 -7.84 -15.04 9.84
C PRO A 55 -6.93 -13.95 10.42
N GLN A 56 -5.71 -14.35 10.76
CA GLN A 56 -4.75 -13.50 11.46
C GLN A 56 -4.26 -12.33 10.59
N GLU A 57 -4.43 -12.41 9.27
CA GLU A 57 -4.12 -11.37 8.29
C GLU A 57 -5.14 -10.23 8.26
N VAL A 58 -6.32 -10.44 8.84
CA VAL A 58 -7.38 -9.44 8.90
C VAL A 58 -6.98 -8.36 9.93
N PRO A 59 -6.97 -7.07 9.54
CA PRO A 59 -6.63 -6.00 10.47
C PRO A 59 -7.53 -5.98 11.70
N ARG A 60 -6.91 -5.88 12.88
CA ARG A 60 -7.61 -5.66 14.16
C ARG A 60 -7.62 -4.18 14.54
N VAL A 61 -6.64 -3.43 14.06
CA VAL A 61 -6.57 -1.97 14.20
C VAL A 61 -6.43 -1.35 12.82
N VAL A 62 -7.24 -0.33 12.53
CA VAL A 62 -7.14 0.51 11.33
C VAL A 62 -7.09 1.96 11.78
N LEU A 63 -6.06 2.68 11.34
CA LEU A 63 -5.85 4.09 11.61
C LEU A 63 -5.79 4.85 10.29
N GLN A 64 -6.37 6.04 10.24
CA GLN A 64 -6.35 6.88 9.04
C GLN A 64 -6.10 8.33 9.41
N SER A 65 -5.39 9.07 8.55
CA SER A 65 -5.36 10.52 8.61
C SER A 65 -6.67 11.11 8.07
N LYS A 66 -7.04 12.31 8.53
CA LYS A 66 -8.26 12.99 8.11
C LYS A 66 -8.26 13.37 6.63
N ASP A 67 -7.09 13.71 6.10
CA ASP A 67 -6.88 14.03 4.68
C ASP A 67 -6.79 12.78 3.78
N GLY A 68 -6.80 11.58 4.36
CA GLY A 68 -6.69 10.32 3.65
C GLY A 68 -5.29 9.98 3.13
N THR A 69 -4.27 10.82 3.40
CA THR A 69 -2.88 10.59 2.96
C THR A 69 -2.26 9.36 3.61
N TYR A 70 -2.54 9.11 4.89
CA TYR A 70 -1.95 8.00 5.64
C TYR A 70 -3.01 7.02 6.10
N ARG A 71 -2.68 5.74 6.02
CA ARG A 71 -3.43 4.67 6.68
C ARG A 71 -2.47 3.66 7.28
N MET A 72 -2.86 3.06 8.37
CA MET A 72 -2.13 1.95 8.98
C MET A 72 -3.10 0.84 9.33
N ASP A 73 -2.83 -0.36 8.81
CA ASP A 73 -3.55 -1.58 9.17
C ASP A 73 -2.63 -2.44 10.03
N VAL A 74 -3.10 -2.82 11.22
CA VAL A 74 -2.35 -3.67 12.15
C VAL A 74 -3.13 -4.96 12.38
N SER A 75 -2.48 -6.08 12.11
CA SER A 75 -3.00 -7.44 12.33
C SER A 75 -1.95 -8.27 13.09
N PRO A 76 -2.34 -9.42 13.67
CA PRO A 76 -1.40 -10.27 14.39
C PRO A 76 -0.14 -10.71 13.60
N VAL A 77 -0.28 -10.97 12.29
CA VAL A 77 0.83 -11.49 11.46
C VAL A 77 1.48 -10.44 10.54
N ARG A 78 0.87 -9.26 10.40
CA ARG A 78 1.41 -8.19 9.56
C ARG A 78 0.95 -6.81 9.98
N VAL A 79 1.79 -5.84 9.68
CA VAL A 79 1.48 -4.42 9.80
C VAL A 79 1.75 -3.75 8.46
N THR A 80 0.79 -2.97 8.01
CA THR A 80 0.86 -2.27 6.74
C THR A 80 0.76 -0.76 6.96
N SER A 81 1.75 -0.02 6.48
CA SER A 81 1.71 1.43 6.34
C SER A 81 1.37 1.78 4.89
N TYR A 82 0.31 2.55 4.70
CA TYR A 82 -0.07 3.10 3.42
C TYR A 82 0.21 4.59 3.39
N TRP A 83 0.78 5.03 2.28
CA TRP A 83 0.69 6.39 1.81
C TRP A 83 -0.18 6.41 0.55
N MET A 84 -1.12 7.33 0.49
CA MET A 84 -2.02 7.53 -0.64
C MET A 84 -1.92 8.98 -1.07
N GLN A 85 -1.88 9.21 -2.37
CA GLN A 85 -1.83 10.54 -2.93
C GLN A 85 -3.18 11.26 -2.68
N ALA A 86 -3.20 12.19 -1.71
CA ALA A 86 -4.38 13.00 -1.41
C ALA A 86 -4.43 14.34 -2.18
N SER A 87 -3.30 14.78 -2.75
CA SER A 87 -3.21 16.03 -3.53
C SER A 87 -2.33 15.85 -4.77
N GLU A 88 -2.43 16.79 -5.71
CA GLU A 88 -1.60 16.77 -6.92
C GLU A 88 -0.12 17.14 -6.67
N ALA A 89 0.26 17.42 -5.42
CA ALA A 89 1.65 17.69 -5.07
C ALA A 89 2.54 16.46 -5.33
N GLN A 90 3.67 16.70 -5.99
CA GLN A 90 4.68 15.66 -6.18
C GLN A 90 5.46 15.46 -4.88
N VAL A 91 5.34 14.26 -4.32
CA VAL A 91 6.14 13.81 -3.18
C VAL A 91 7.18 12.82 -3.67
N LYS A 92 8.41 12.94 -3.16
CA LYS A 92 9.49 12.01 -3.51
C LYS A 92 9.25 10.66 -2.84
N LEU A 93 9.61 9.59 -3.54
CA LEU A 93 9.45 8.22 -3.02
C LEU A 93 10.24 8.06 -1.71
N GLU A 94 11.44 8.62 -1.63
CA GLU A 94 12.32 8.53 -0.47
C GLU A 94 11.66 9.12 0.78
N ASP A 95 10.93 10.22 0.64
CA ASP A 95 10.21 10.86 1.75
C ASP A 95 9.03 9.99 2.20
N ILE A 96 8.28 9.42 1.24
CA ILE A 96 7.19 8.49 1.52
C ILE A 96 7.70 7.26 2.28
N LEU A 97 8.76 6.62 1.76
CA LEU A 97 9.34 5.43 2.37
C LEU A 97 9.90 5.75 3.77
N SER A 98 10.59 6.89 3.93
CA SER A 98 11.16 7.29 5.22
C SER A 98 10.07 7.47 6.28
N ASN A 99 8.98 8.16 5.94
CA ASN A 99 7.85 8.38 6.85
C ASN A 99 7.14 7.07 7.23
N SER A 100 6.93 6.17 6.26
CA SER A 100 6.32 4.86 6.49
C SER A 100 7.23 3.93 7.32
N MET A 101 8.55 3.93 7.05
CA MET A 101 9.51 3.14 7.83
C MET A 101 9.59 3.62 9.28
N GLU A 102 9.51 4.93 9.51
CA GLU A 102 9.58 5.52 10.86
C GLU A 102 8.50 4.95 11.79
N VAL A 103 7.24 4.93 11.34
CA VAL A 103 6.12 4.40 12.14
C VAL A 103 6.21 2.88 12.32
N LEU A 104 6.68 2.15 11.30
CA LEU A 104 6.87 0.70 11.38
C LEU A 104 8.00 0.33 12.35
N LYS A 105 9.11 1.10 12.38
CA LYS A 105 10.17 0.91 13.38
C LYS A 105 9.66 1.14 14.79
N HIS A 106 8.92 2.24 15.00
CA HIS A 106 8.30 2.53 16.30
C HIS A 106 7.35 1.40 16.74
N TYR A 107 6.57 0.85 15.81
CA TYR A 107 5.74 -0.33 16.08
C TYR A 107 6.59 -1.53 16.52
N VAL A 108 7.63 -1.88 15.75
CA VAL A 108 8.48 -3.04 16.02
C VAL A 108 9.15 -2.94 17.38
N GLU A 109 9.71 -1.77 17.71
CA GLU A 109 10.37 -1.49 18.98
C GLU A 109 9.38 -1.56 20.15
N GLY A 110 8.24 -0.86 20.08
CA GLY A 110 7.29 -0.80 21.20
C GLY A 110 6.46 -2.06 21.39
N MET A 111 6.28 -2.87 20.34
CA MET A 111 5.66 -4.19 20.45
C MET A 111 6.66 -5.29 20.81
N GLU A 112 7.96 -4.99 20.84
CA GLU A 112 9.04 -5.95 21.10
C GLU A 112 8.96 -7.17 20.16
N THR A 113 8.63 -6.91 18.89
CA THR A 113 8.46 -7.96 17.88
C THR A 113 9.63 -7.98 16.90
N GLN A 114 9.70 -9.02 16.08
CA GLN A 114 10.70 -9.15 15.01
C GLN A 114 10.04 -9.01 13.64
N VAL A 115 10.82 -8.53 12.67
CA VAL A 115 10.41 -8.50 11.27
C VAL A 115 10.94 -9.75 10.58
N GLY A 116 10.04 -10.64 10.18
CA GLY A 116 10.40 -11.84 9.42
C GLY A 116 10.54 -11.58 7.93
N ARG A 117 9.61 -10.81 7.35
CA ARG A 117 9.61 -10.44 5.92
C ARG A 117 9.17 -9.00 5.74
N LEU A 118 9.58 -8.43 4.61
CA LEU A 118 9.21 -7.09 4.17
C LEU A 118 8.60 -7.18 2.77
N ALA A 119 7.63 -6.32 2.49
CA ALA A 119 7.13 -6.09 1.13
C ALA A 119 6.89 -4.60 0.89
N LEU A 120 7.09 -4.19 -0.36
CA LEU A 120 6.77 -2.86 -0.86
C LEU A 120 5.92 -3.02 -2.13
N VAL A 121 4.72 -2.45 -2.12
CA VAL A 121 3.87 -2.35 -3.31
C VAL A 121 3.71 -0.87 -3.66
N LEU A 122 4.00 -0.53 -4.92
CA LEU A 122 3.82 0.80 -5.45
C LEU A 122 2.74 0.77 -6.53
N THR A 123 1.65 1.48 -6.31
CA THR A 123 0.66 1.77 -7.36
C THR A 123 1.05 3.08 -8.02
N ARG A 124 1.27 3.03 -9.33
CA ARG A 124 1.57 4.23 -10.12
C ARG A 124 0.51 4.46 -11.19
N VAL A 125 0.17 5.71 -11.42
CA VAL A 125 -0.88 6.14 -12.35
C VAL A 125 -0.35 7.20 -13.32
N CYS A 126 -0.90 7.21 -14.52
CA CYS A 126 -0.67 8.24 -15.53
C CYS A 126 -2.02 8.61 -16.14
N LYS A 127 -2.29 9.91 -16.26
CA LYS A 127 -3.45 10.41 -17.00
C LYS A 127 -3.13 10.31 -18.49
N ALA A 128 -4.05 9.76 -19.27
CA ALA A 128 -3.95 9.68 -20.73
C ALA A 128 -5.29 10.04 -21.36
N GLU A 129 -5.27 10.74 -22.49
CA GLU A 129 -6.50 11.11 -23.21
C GLU A 129 -7.25 9.88 -23.74
N ASN A 130 -6.51 8.89 -24.25
CA ASN A 130 -7.04 7.59 -24.67
C ASN A 130 -6.23 6.45 -24.03
N PRO A 131 -6.56 6.05 -22.78
CA PRO A 131 -5.81 5.03 -22.04
C PRO A 131 -5.79 3.67 -22.75
N ALA A 132 -6.93 3.28 -23.33
CA ALA A 132 -7.06 2.01 -24.05
C ALA A 132 -6.08 1.95 -25.23
N GLN A 133 -6.09 2.98 -26.09
CA GLN A 133 -5.16 3.06 -27.22
C GLN A 133 -3.70 3.07 -26.75
N LEU A 134 -3.38 3.83 -25.70
CA LEU A 134 -2.02 3.88 -25.16
C LEU A 134 -1.52 2.50 -24.70
N ILE A 135 -2.38 1.71 -24.05
CA ILE A 135 -2.05 0.35 -23.60
C ILE A 135 -1.88 -0.58 -24.81
N VAL A 136 -2.79 -0.55 -25.79
CA VAL A 136 -2.74 -1.37 -27.02
C VAL A 136 -1.44 -1.11 -27.78
N GLU A 137 -1.12 0.16 -28.03
CA GLU A 137 0.09 0.56 -28.76
C GLU A 137 1.37 0.12 -28.04
N ARG A 138 1.35 0.07 -26.70
CA ARG A 138 2.54 -0.19 -25.90
C ARG A 138 2.80 -1.66 -25.63
N PHE A 139 1.76 -2.45 -25.40
CA PHE A 139 1.86 -3.80 -24.85
C PHE A 139 1.33 -4.89 -25.78
N CYS A 140 0.58 -4.55 -26.83
CA CYS A 140 0.03 -5.53 -27.76
C CYS A 140 0.83 -5.55 -29.08
N LYS A 141 0.89 -6.73 -29.71
CA LYS A 141 1.50 -6.85 -31.04
C LYS A 141 0.70 -6.05 -32.08
N PRO A 142 1.35 -5.46 -33.11
CA PRO A 142 0.67 -4.64 -34.12
C PRO A 142 -0.55 -5.32 -34.77
N GLU A 143 -0.50 -6.63 -34.99
CA GLU A 143 -1.59 -7.37 -35.64
C GLU A 143 -2.85 -7.48 -34.77
N LEU A 144 -2.67 -7.39 -33.43
CA LEU A 144 -3.78 -7.44 -32.48
C LEU A 144 -4.50 -6.09 -32.38
N GLN A 145 -3.84 -4.99 -32.76
CA GLN A 145 -4.39 -3.64 -32.69
C GLN A 145 -5.52 -3.43 -33.70
N THR A 146 -5.43 -4.07 -34.87
CA THR A 146 -6.44 -3.97 -35.94
C THR A 146 -7.51 -5.07 -35.85
N THR A 147 -7.33 -6.04 -34.95
CA THR A 147 -8.25 -7.18 -34.77
C THR A 147 -8.94 -7.12 -33.40
N ILE A 148 -8.43 -7.86 -32.42
CA ILE A 148 -9.07 -8.07 -31.11
C ILE A 148 -9.18 -6.76 -30.32
N PHE A 149 -8.20 -5.87 -30.46
CA PHE A 149 -8.17 -4.59 -29.74
C PHE A 149 -8.68 -3.40 -30.56
N ASN A 150 -9.26 -3.66 -31.73
CA ASN A 150 -9.81 -2.61 -32.57
C ASN A 150 -11.01 -1.95 -31.86
N LYS A 151 -10.88 -0.65 -31.54
CA LYS A 151 -11.89 0.14 -30.80
C LYS A 151 -12.18 -0.36 -29.38
N SER A 152 -11.23 -0.99 -28.69
CA SER A 152 -11.41 -1.29 -27.27
C SER A 152 -11.54 -0.01 -26.45
N GLU A 153 -12.53 0.03 -25.56
CA GLU A 153 -12.77 1.17 -24.66
C GLU A 153 -12.20 0.91 -23.25
N ASN A 154 -12.40 -0.30 -22.72
CA ASN A 154 -11.97 -0.68 -21.37
C ASN A 154 -11.41 -2.10 -21.39
N PHE A 155 -10.15 -2.27 -21.00
CA PHE A 155 -9.54 -3.59 -20.81
C PHE A 155 -8.33 -3.49 -19.88
N GLU A 156 -7.94 -4.63 -19.32
CA GLU A 156 -6.81 -4.75 -18.41
C GLU A 156 -5.77 -5.71 -18.98
N ILE A 157 -4.49 -5.40 -18.78
CA ILE A 157 -3.38 -6.32 -19.08
C ILE A 157 -2.68 -6.66 -17.78
N HIS A 158 -2.63 -7.94 -17.47
CA HIS A 158 -1.83 -8.47 -16.36
C HIS A 158 -0.51 -9.02 -16.93
N ASN A 159 0.60 -8.39 -16.55
CA ASN A 159 1.94 -8.89 -16.87
C ASN A 159 2.60 -9.38 -15.59
N GLN A 160 2.77 -10.69 -15.48
CA GLN A 160 3.48 -11.30 -14.36
C GLN A 160 4.94 -11.52 -14.74
N LYS A 161 5.83 -10.72 -14.15
CA LYS A 161 7.27 -10.94 -14.24
C LYS A 161 7.76 -11.68 -13.00
N THR A 162 8.13 -12.94 -13.18
CA THR A 162 8.82 -13.71 -12.14
C THR A 162 10.31 -13.40 -12.22
N ILE A 163 10.89 -13.02 -11.08
CA ILE A 163 12.34 -12.87 -10.93
C ILE A 163 12.74 -13.89 -9.87
N GLU A 164 13.49 -14.90 -10.26
CA GLU A 164 14.16 -15.80 -9.31
C GLU A 164 15.34 -15.04 -8.71
N LEU A 165 15.43 -15.05 -7.38
CA LEU A 165 16.49 -14.40 -6.60
C LEU A 165 17.60 -15.42 -6.30
#